data_AF-A0A7W4YLX8-F1
#
_entry.id   AF-A0A7W4YLX8-F1
#
_cell.length_a   1.000
_cell.length_b   1.000
_cell.length_c   1.000
_cell.angle_alpha   90.00
_cell.angle_beta   90.00
_cell.angle_gamma   90.00
#
_symmetry.space_group_name_H-M   'P 1'
#
loop_
_entity.id
_entity.type
_entity.pdbx_description
1 polymer ?
#
loop_
_entity_poly.entity_id
_entity_poly.type
_entity_poly.pdbx_seq_one_letter_code
_entity_poly.pdbx_strand_id
1 'polypeptide(L)'
;MTDEVPRASWETPILERLAEVGFEFRSLAELRSSGVRYRGAIPILIEALRATTEPRALEQIVRALSVPWAKPAATPELIEVFRRVDDASGLGPRWAVGNALEVTCLLTFCRIQMSMGMR
;
A
#
# COMPACT_ATOMS: atom_id res chain seq x y z
N MET A 1 19.42 22.66 5.60
CA MET A 1 19.73 22.12 4.26
C MET A 1 18.70 21.04 4.01
N THR A 2 17.56 21.40 3.41
CA THR A 2 16.50 20.43 3.10
C THR A 2 16.98 19.61 1.90
N ASP A 3 17.42 18.38 2.15
CA ASP A 3 17.55 17.38 1.08
C ASP A 3 16.13 17.14 0.54
N GLU A 4 15.79 17.86 -0.52
CA GLU A 4 14.60 17.58 -1.30
C GLU A 4 14.86 16.29 -2.07
N VAL A 5 14.51 15.16 -1.45
CA VAL A 5 14.55 13.85 -2.12
C VAL A 5 13.70 13.97 -3.38
N PRO A 6 14.27 13.76 -4.59
CA PRO A 6 13.53 13.96 -5.82
C PRO A 6 12.29 13.07 -5.84
N ARG A 7 11.12 13.71 -6.00
CA ARG A 7 9.83 13.04 -6.07
C ARG A 7 9.82 12.07 -7.24
N ALA A 8 9.36 10.85 -7.00
CA ALA A 8 9.22 9.88 -8.07
C ALA A 8 8.03 10.23 -8.97
N SER A 9 8.17 10.06 -10.29
CA SER A 9 7.12 10.43 -11.26
C SER A 9 5.80 9.70 -11.04
N TRP A 10 5.83 8.48 -10.50
CA TRP A 10 4.64 7.69 -10.17
C TRP A 10 3.88 8.18 -8.94
N GLU A 11 4.50 8.99 -8.08
CA GLU A 11 3.94 9.41 -6.80
C GLU A 11 3.04 10.64 -6.96
N THR A 12 3.41 11.56 -7.86
CA THR A 12 2.67 12.79 -8.15
C THR A 12 1.16 12.59 -8.38
N PRO A 13 0.72 11.70 -9.30
CA PRO A 13 -0.72 11.53 -9.54
C PRO A 13 -1.48 10.97 -8.33
N ILE A 14 -0.80 10.26 -7.42
CA ILE A 14 -1.42 9.76 -6.18
C ILE A 14 -1.61 10.92 -5.21
N LEU A 15 -0.58 11.76 -5.04
CA LEU A 15 -0.64 12.92 -4.14
C LEU A 15 -1.67 13.96 -4.57
N GLU A 16 -1.83 14.20 -5.87
CA GLU A 16 -2.87 15.10 -6.40
C GLU A 16 -4.27 14.62 -6.01
N ARG A 17 -4.57 13.33 -6.20
CA ARG A 17 -5.85 12.74 -5.78
C ARG A 17 -6.04 12.75 -4.27
N LEU A 18 -4.96 12.58 -3.49
CA LEU A 18 -5.01 12.69 -2.04
C LEU A 18 -5.32 14.13 -1.59
N ALA A 19 -4.78 15.14 -2.27
CA ALA A 19 -5.08 16.54 -2.01
C ALA A 19 -6.56 16.87 -2.29
N GLU A 20 -7.15 16.31 -3.36
CA GLU A 20 -8.58 16.48 -3.68
C GLU A 20 -9.52 16.02 -2.54
N VAL A 21 -9.10 15.04 -1.75
CA VAL A 21 -9.86 14.54 -0.59
C VAL A 21 -9.38 15.11 0.75
N GLY A 22 -8.52 16.14 0.73
CA GLY A 22 -8.06 16.87 1.90
C GLY A 22 -6.81 16.32 2.60
N PHE A 23 -6.03 15.46 1.94
CA PHE A 23 -4.75 14.94 2.45
C PHE A 23 -3.57 15.54 1.67
N GLU A 24 -3.16 16.74 2.07
CA GLU A 24 -2.00 17.44 1.48
C GLU A 24 -0.68 16.96 2.12
N PHE A 25 0.06 16.15 1.36
CA PHE A 25 1.39 15.66 1.77
C PHE A 25 2.36 15.75 0.59
N ARG A 26 3.66 15.87 0.89
CA ARG A 26 4.72 15.97 -0.12
C ARG A 26 5.18 14.60 -0.61
N SER A 27 4.86 13.53 0.13
CA SER A 27 5.15 12.12 -0.21
C SER A 27 4.24 11.15 0.56
N LEU A 28 4.14 9.91 0.07
CA LEU A 28 3.53 8.79 0.80
C LEU A 28 4.30 8.44 2.08
N ALA A 29 5.62 8.67 2.08
CA ALA A 29 6.43 8.52 3.28
C ALA A 29 5.98 9.49 4.38
N GLU A 30 5.74 10.76 4.02
CA GLU A 30 5.23 11.79 4.93
C GLU A 30 3.82 11.45 5.42
N LEU A 31 2.91 11.04 4.52
CA LEU A 31 1.58 10.56 4.88
C LEU A 31 1.65 9.47 5.96
N ARG A 32 2.52 8.46 5.77
CA ARG A 32 2.70 7.35 6.70
C ARG A 32 3.26 7.78 8.04
N SER A 33 4.21 8.72 8.06
CA SER A 33 4.83 9.22 9.31
C SER A 33 4.04 10.34 9.99
N SER A 34 2.99 10.88 9.35
CA SER A 34 2.23 12.04 9.83
C SER A 34 1.50 11.81 11.16
N GLY A 35 1.22 10.55 11.53
CA GLY A 35 0.37 10.20 12.66
C GLY A 35 -1.13 10.44 12.44
N VAL A 36 -1.51 10.99 11.28
CA VAL A 36 -2.92 11.24 10.93
C VAL A 36 -3.61 9.94 10.55
N ARG A 37 -4.88 9.80 10.94
CA ARG A 37 -5.74 8.70 10.46
C ARG A 37 -6.34 9.07 9.09
N TYR A 38 -5.69 8.64 8.01
CA TYR A 38 -6.09 8.94 6.63
C TYR A 38 -7.09 7.93 6.05
N ARG A 39 -8.23 7.69 6.71
CA ARG A 39 -9.23 6.71 6.23
C ARG A 39 -9.76 7.03 4.83
N GLY A 40 -9.95 8.32 4.51
CA GLY A 40 -10.41 8.78 3.19
C GLY A 40 -9.39 8.54 2.07
N ALA A 41 -8.10 8.35 2.40
CA ALA A 41 -7.07 8.04 1.43
C ALA A 41 -7.02 6.56 1.01
N ILE A 42 -7.59 5.65 1.82
CA ILE A 42 -7.50 4.21 1.59
C ILE A 42 -8.01 3.79 0.19
N PRO A 43 -9.17 4.27 -0.30
CA PRO A 43 -9.64 3.90 -1.64
C PRO A 43 -8.67 4.36 -2.76
N ILE A 44 -8.10 5.56 -2.64
CA ILE A 44 -7.15 6.12 -3.61
C ILE A 44 -5.87 5.28 -3.64
N LEU A 45 -5.35 4.91 -2.48
CA LEU A 45 -4.17 4.06 -2.36
C LEU A 45 -4.41 2.65 -2.93
N ILE A 46 -5.61 2.09 -2.75
CA ILE A 46 -6.00 0.81 -3.35
C ILE A 46 -6.07 0.91 -4.88
N GLU A 47 -6.68 1.97 -5.41
CA GLU A 47 -6.73 2.18 -6.86
C GLU A 47 -5.32 2.34 -7.45
N ALA A 48 -4.44 3.10 -6.78
CA ALA A 48 -3.05 3.24 -7.16
C ALA A 48 -2.31 1.89 -7.13
N LEU A 49 -2.56 1.05 -6.10
CA LEU A 49 -1.98 -0.29 -5.97
C LEU A 49 -2.35 -1.20 -7.15
N ARG A 50 -3.60 -1.13 -7.62
CA ARG A 50 -4.08 -1.90 -8.77
C ARG A 50 -3.50 -1.42 -10.09
N ALA A 51 -3.27 -0.11 -10.22
CA ALA A 51 -2.84 0.53 -11.46
C ALA A 51 -1.34 0.41 -11.74
N THR A 52 -0.51 0.15 -10.73
CA THR A 52 0.95 0.15 -10.88
C THR A 52 1.56 -1.25 -10.94
N THR A 53 2.59 -1.39 -11.76
CA THR A 53 3.50 -2.55 -11.80
C THR A 53 4.93 -2.16 -11.39
N GLU A 54 5.19 -0.88 -11.14
CA GLU A 54 6.51 -0.38 -10.78
C GLU A 54 6.88 -0.85 -9.37
N PRO A 55 7.97 -1.63 -9.18
CA PRO A 55 8.30 -2.24 -7.89
C PRO A 55 8.41 -1.23 -6.75
N ARG A 56 9.04 -0.08 -6.99
CA ARG A 56 9.19 0.98 -5.98
C ARG A 56 7.84 1.61 -5.61
N ALA A 57 6.96 1.81 -6.59
CA ALA A 57 5.63 2.33 -6.35
C ALA A 57 4.80 1.35 -5.51
N LEU A 58 4.80 0.07 -5.88
CA LEU A 58 4.14 -0.99 -5.13
C LEU A 58 4.58 -0.98 -3.67
N GLU A 59 5.89 -0.97 -3.42
CA GLU A 59 6.42 -1.01 -2.05
C GLU A 59 5.93 0.19 -1.22
N GLN A 60 5.97 1.41 -1.77
CA GLN A 60 5.57 2.61 -1.03
C GLN A 60 4.07 2.66 -0.76
N ILE A 61 3.24 2.26 -1.74
CA ILE A 61 1.79 2.20 -1.58
C ILE A 61 1.41 1.13 -0.54
N VAL A 62 2.03 -0.05 -0.60
CA VAL A 62 1.83 -1.12 0.37
C VAL A 62 2.19 -0.68 1.79
N ARG A 63 3.31 0.05 1.94
CA ARG A 63 3.72 0.62 3.24
C ARG A 63 2.72 1.65 3.76
N ALA A 64 2.12 2.46 2.89
CA ALA A 64 1.04 3.39 3.26
C ALA A 64 -0.28 2.66 3.61
N LEU A 65 -0.53 1.48 3.03
CA LEU A 65 -1.70 0.66 3.38
C LEU A 65 -1.50 -0.20 4.64
N SER A 66 -0.29 -0.28 5.18
CA SER A 66 0.06 -1.05 6.37
C SER A 66 -0.40 -0.37 7.67
N VAL A 67 -1.71 -0.18 7.81
CA VAL A 67 -2.34 0.44 8.97
C VAL A 67 -3.61 -0.31 9.40
N PRO A 68 -3.92 -0.40 10.71
CA PRO A 68 -5.01 -1.26 11.20
C PRO A 68 -6.40 -0.89 10.69
N TRP A 69 -6.59 0.33 10.19
CA TRP A 69 -7.88 0.82 9.66
C TRP A 69 -8.02 0.69 8.15
N ALA A 70 -7.02 0.18 7.44
CA ALA A 70 -7.14 -0.17 6.03
C ALA A 70 -7.98 -1.45 5.83
N LYS A 71 -8.19 -2.23 6.90
CA LYS A 71 -9.05 -3.41 6.87
C LYS A 71 -10.54 -3.06 6.92
N PRO A 72 -11.40 -3.86 6.27
CA PRO A 72 -11.07 -5.03 5.45
C PRO A 72 -10.69 -4.68 4.00
N ALA A 73 -10.80 -3.42 3.58
CA ALA A 73 -10.73 -3.01 2.18
C ALA A 73 -9.40 -3.34 1.50
N ALA A 74 -8.26 -3.14 2.18
CA ALA A 74 -6.93 -3.37 1.59
C ALA A 74 -6.51 -4.84 1.56
N THR A 75 -7.06 -5.69 2.45
CA THR A 75 -6.63 -7.08 2.60
C THR A 75 -6.70 -7.92 1.31
N PRO A 76 -7.83 -7.96 0.55
CA PRO A 76 -7.88 -8.76 -0.68
C PRO A 76 -6.88 -8.25 -1.72
N GLU A 77 -6.70 -6.93 -1.83
CA GLU A 77 -5.78 -6.32 -2.80
C GLU A 77 -4.32 -6.65 -2.50
N LEU A 78 -3.95 -6.64 -1.21
CA LEU A 78 -2.61 -7.03 -0.77
C LEU A 78 -2.35 -8.52 -1.06
N ILE A 79 -3.34 -9.40 -0.89
CA ILE A 79 -3.20 -10.82 -1.25
C ILE A 79 -2.96 -10.97 -2.76
N GLU A 80 -3.70 -10.26 -3.60
CA GLU A 80 -3.52 -10.32 -5.05
C GLU A 80 -2.15 -9.79 -5.49
N VAL A 81 -1.66 -8.71 -4.88
CA VAL A 81 -0.29 -8.22 -5.13
C VAL A 81 0.76 -9.25 -4.68
N PHE A 82 0.58 -9.87 -3.52
CA PHE A 82 1.50 -10.91 -3.03
C PHE A 82 1.62 -12.08 -4.00
N ARG A 83 0.50 -12.50 -4.60
CA ARG A 83 0.44 -13.58 -5.59
C ARG A 83 1.09 -13.19 -6.92
N ARG A 84 0.93 -11.94 -7.35
CA ARG A 84 1.37 -11.45 -8.66
C ARG A 84 2.85 -11.04 -8.71
N VAL A 85 3.38 -10.47 -7.63
CA VAL A 85 4.74 -9.89 -7.64
C VAL A 85 5.80 -10.98 -7.70
N ASP A 86 6.57 -11.02 -8.77
CA ASP A 86 7.81 -11.79 -8.81
C ASP A 86 8.94 -10.98 -8.15
N ASP A 87 9.55 -11.54 -7.11
CA ASP A 87 10.58 -10.90 -6.32
C ASP A 87 11.61 -11.94 -5.90
N ALA A 88 12.54 -12.22 -6.83
CA ALA A 88 13.61 -13.18 -6.63
C ALA A 88 14.52 -12.83 -5.43
N SER A 89 14.56 -11.56 -5.01
CA SER A 89 15.35 -11.13 -3.85
C SER A 89 14.70 -11.51 -2.51
N GLY A 90 13.37 -11.67 -2.49
CA GLY A 90 12.59 -11.90 -1.27
C GLY A 90 12.61 -10.74 -0.27
N LEU A 91 13.22 -9.60 -0.60
CA LEU A 91 13.38 -8.41 0.25
C LEU A 91 12.70 -7.18 -0.35
N GLY A 92 12.11 -7.30 -1.54
CA GLY A 92 11.46 -6.24 -2.28
C GLY A 92 9.95 -6.16 -1.99
N PRO A 93 9.11 -5.89 -3.01
CA PRO A 93 7.70 -5.60 -2.78
C PRO A 93 6.94 -6.77 -2.16
N ARG A 94 7.34 -8.03 -2.41
CA ARG A 94 6.69 -9.21 -1.81
C ARG A 94 6.87 -9.25 -0.29
N TRP A 95 8.05 -8.87 0.21
CA TRP A 95 8.32 -8.76 1.64
C TRP A 95 7.48 -7.66 2.29
N ALA A 96 7.41 -6.48 1.66
CA ALA A 96 6.61 -5.37 2.14
C ALA A 96 5.11 -5.72 2.25
N VAL A 97 4.59 -6.50 1.29
CA VAL A 97 3.21 -6.97 1.30
C VAL A 97 2.96 -7.96 2.43
N GLY A 98 3.89 -8.87 2.70
CA GLY A 98 3.79 -9.79 3.84
C GLY A 98 3.64 -9.05 5.17
N ASN A 99 4.45 -8.02 5.40
CA ASN A 99 4.35 -7.18 6.59
C ASN A 99 3.02 -6.39 6.64
N ALA A 100 2.54 -5.90 5.49
CA ALA A 100 1.26 -5.21 5.43
C ALA A 100 0.09 -6.15 5.75
N LEU A 101 0.16 -7.41 5.34
CA LEU A 101 -0.84 -8.42 5.68
C LEU A 101 -0.85 -8.75 7.17
N GLU A 102 0.30 -8.73 7.87
CA GLU A 102 0.32 -8.89 9.34
C GLU A 102 -0.50 -7.82 10.06
N VAL A 103 -0.42 -6.56 9.59
CA VAL A 103 -1.15 -5.43 10.20
C VAL A 103 -2.63 -5.41 9.80
N THR A 104 -2.92 -5.73 8.54
CA THR A 104 -4.27 -5.55 7.97
C THR A 104 -5.14 -6.78 8.08
N CYS A 105 -4.57 -7.98 8.25
CA CYS A 105 -5.34 -9.21 8.25
C CYS A 105 -5.92 -9.54 9.62
N LEU A 106 -7.23 -9.82 9.67
CA LEU A 106 -7.85 -10.50 10.79
C LEU A 106 -7.72 -12.01 10.58
N LEU A 107 -7.25 -12.74 11.59
CA LEU A 107 -7.01 -14.19 11.54
C LEU A 107 -8.18 -14.99 10.92
N THR A 108 -9.41 -14.55 11.15
CA THR A 108 -10.63 -15.19 10.61
C THR A 108 -10.77 -15.05 9.09
N PHE A 109 -10.36 -13.92 8.49
CA PHE A 109 -10.53 -13.65 7.06
C PHE A 109 -9.40 -14.28 6.22
N CYS A 110 -8.15 -14.29 6.74
CA CYS A 110 -7.01 -14.95 6.08
C CYS A 110 -7.25 -16.43 5.83
N ARG A 111 -7.83 -17.12 6.82
CA ARG A 111 -8.05 -18.57 6.77
C ARG A 111 -9.02 -19.00 5.67
N ILE A 112 -10.00 -18.15 5.34
CA ILE A 112 -10.97 -18.41 4.27
C ILE A 112 -10.33 -18.16 2.88
N GLN A 113 -9.63 -17.02 2.72
CA GLN A 113 -9.04 -16.65 1.43
C GLN A 113 -7.81 -17.49 1.03
N MET A 114 -6.98 -17.92 1.99
CA MET A 114 -5.87 -18.84 1.72
C MET A 114 -6.37 -20.26 1.40
N SER A 115 -7.48 -20.70 1.99
CA SER A 115 -8.08 -22.01 1.70
C SER A 115 -8.75 -22.08 0.32
N MET A 116 -9.15 -20.94 -0.26
CA MET A 116 -9.82 -20.90 -1.57
C MET A 116 -8.87 -20.78 -2.76
N GLY A 117 -7.61 -20.36 -2.57
CA GLY A 117 -6.65 -20.07 -3.66
C GLY A 117 -5.57 -21.11 -3.93
N MET A 118 -5.67 -22.34 -3.41
CA MET A 118 -4.72 -23.44 -3.64
C MET A 118 -5.35 -24.62 -4.40
N ARG A 119 -6.27 -24.35 -5.34
CA ARG A 119 -6.75 -25.34 -6.30
C ARG A 119 -6.46 -24.89 -7.71
#